data_AF-A0A5E5QB98-F1
#
_entry.id   AF-A0A5E5QB98-F1
#
_cell.length_a   1.000
_cell.length_b   1.000
_cell.length_c   1.000
_cell.angle_alpha   90.00
_cell.angle_beta   90.00
_cell.angle_gamma   90.00
#
_symmetry.space_group_name_H-M   'P 1'
#
loop_
_entity.id
_entity.type
_entity.pdbx_description
1 polymer ?
#
loop_
_entity_poly.entity_id
_entity_poly.type
_entity_poly.pdbx_seq_one_letter_code
_entity_poly.pdbx_strand_id
1 'polypeptide(L)'
;MVDFSVFNELSLPLNVRTAQAKFGLFFKLLEKLSDKGLNQIRMSDNFKNYSILKDVTFYQFLGQADRDFQTRLKSFINNQVIKISNPIIQEEDSEQRKAQQVSKYSYDNNPTAGGLACCDIWDTIAVSFDSDEWGNSNIDIQKKSIDESANTPISVKHASKKAHLSSHQNFFNALEKEAKLGITKENLWLKKDSFFPEIIVFCPEIEQQIKTIDKTIFTRAISILRDIERKQKKITDFNCSPESQTVSQKPKSKKPRMFTIDGKKKFFTKHIKSLPDNNRMYFFEKENKIYIGYIGKHLPLK
;
A
#
# COMPACT_ATOMS: atom_id res chain seq x y z
N MET A 1 2.67 6.25 3.47
CA MET A 1 3.06 5.61 2.20
C MET A 1 3.73 4.26 2.42
N VAL A 2 3.67 3.37 1.42
CA VAL A 2 4.40 2.10 1.41
C VAL A 2 5.82 2.26 0.83
N ASP A 3 6.73 1.36 1.17
CA ASP A 3 8.14 1.33 0.75
C ASP A 3 8.42 0.27 -0.34
N PHE A 4 7.38 -0.13 -1.07
CA PHE A 4 7.47 -1.08 -2.16
C PHE A 4 6.80 -0.53 -3.43
N SER A 5 7.33 -0.97 -4.56
CA SER A 5 6.69 -0.86 -5.87
C SER A 5 5.88 -2.11 -6.18
N VAL A 6 5.06 -2.06 -7.23
CA VAL A 6 4.22 -3.18 -7.65
C VAL A 6 4.47 -3.49 -9.11
N PHE A 7 4.68 -4.76 -9.44
CA PHE A 7 4.85 -5.19 -10.83
C PHE A 7 3.50 -5.15 -11.56
N ASN A 8 3.49 -4.54 -12.74
CA ASN A 8 2.36 -4.60 -13.67
C ASN A 8 2.54 -5.80 -14.61
N GLU A 9 1.87 -6.90 -14.28
CA GLU A 9 1.95 -8.14 -15.05
C GLU A 9 1.35 -8.02 -16.45
N LEU A 10 0.51 -7.01 -16.71
CA LEU A 10 -0.04 -6.74 -18.04
C LEU A 10 1.05 -6.31 -19.04
N SER A 11 2.26 -6.00 -18.57
CA SER A 11 3.43 -5.76 -19.42
C SER A 11 4.07 -7.01 -20.02
N LEU A 12 3.50 -8.17 -19.74
CA LEU A 12 3.86 -9.46 -20.34
C LEU A 12 2.73 -9.97 -21.24
N PRO A 13 3.04 -10.80 -22.25
CA PRO A 13 4.37 -11.30 -22.63
C PRO A 13 5.22 -10.30 -23.42
N LEU A 14 6.53 -10.54 -23.47
CA LEU A 14 7.50 -9.77 -24.26
C LEU A 14 7.74 -10.38 -25.65
N ASN A 15 8.26 -9.56 -26.56
CA ASN A 15 8.80 -10.03 -27.83
C ASN A 15 10.15 -10.74 -27.62
N VAL A 16 10.28 -11.97 -28.12
CA VAL A 16 11.47 -12.83 -27.98
C VAL A 16 12.76 -12.14 -28.41
N ARG A 17 12.74 -11.32 -29.47
CA ARG A 17 13.93 -10.64 -30.01
C ARG A 17 14.44 -9.53 -29.10
N THR A 18 13.56 -8.96 -28.27
CA THR A 18 13.89 -7.80 -27.42
C THR A 18 13.89 -8.12 -25.94
N ALA A 19 13.45 -9.31 -25.53
CA ALA A 19 13.19 -9.64 -24.13
C ALA A 19 14.39 -9.38 -23.22
N GLN A 20 15.58 -9.88 -23.57
CA GLN A 20 16.78 -9.66 -22.75
C GLN A 20 17.13 -8.18 -22.60
N ALA A 21 17.03 -7.38 -23.66
CA ALA A 21 17.26 -5.95 -23.61
C ALA A 21 16.25 -5.24 -22.68
N LYS A 22 14.97 -5.66 -22.74
CA LYS A 22 13.90 -5.14 -21.86
C LYS A 22 14.12 -5.51 -20.40
N PHE A 23 14.62 -6.71 -20.09
CA PHE A 23 15.09 -7.06 -18.75
C PHE A 23 16.27 -6.18 -18.29
N GLY A 24 17.21 -5.88 -19.18
CA GLY A 24 18.31 -4.97 -18.86
C GLY A 24 17.84 -3.57 -18.45
N LEU A 25 16.80 -3.04 -19.11
CA LEU A 25 16.15 -1.77 -18.72
C LEU A 25 15.38 -1.91 -17.40
N PHE A 26 14.65 -3.01 -17.25
CA PHE A 26 13.86 -3.29 -16.05
C PHE A 26 14.74 -3.39 -14.79
N PHE A 27 15.87 -4.12 -14.84
CA PHE A 27 16.79 -4.21 -13.70
C PHE A 27 17.38 -2.85 -13.32
N LYS A 28 17.80 -2.04 -14.31
CA LYS A 28 18.27 -0.67 -14.06
C LYS A 28 17.19 0.22 -13.43
N LEU A 29 15.92 0.00 -13.79
CA LEU A 29 14.80 0.71 -13.19
C LEU A 29 14.60 0.30 -11.72
N LEU A 30 14.64 -1.00 -11.41
CA LEU A 30 14.54 -1.51 -10.04
C LEU A 30 15.66 -0.98 -9.14
N GLU A 31 16.90 -0.97 -9.64
CA GLU A 31 18.05 -0.36 -8.94
C GLU A 31 17.76 1.12 -8.60
N LYS A 32 17.20 1.89 -9.55
CA LYS A 32 16.85 3.31 -9.32
C LYS A 32 15.66 3.52 -8.39
N LEU A 33 14.73 2.58 -8.33
CA LEU A 33 13.63 2.61 -7.37
C LEU A 33 14.16 2.34 -5.95
N SER A 34 15.10 1.41 -5.79
CA SER A 34 15.78 1.13 -4.52
C SER A 34 16.56 2.34 -4.02
N ASP A 35 17.31 3.04 -4.89
CA ASP A 35 17.98 4.32 -4.57
C ASP A 35 17.00 5.38 -4.03
N LYS A 36 15.72 5.29 -4.40
CA LYS A 36 14.65 6.19 -3.98
C LYS A 36 13.81 5.67 -2.81
N GLY A 37 14.24 4.58 -2.16
CA GLY A 37 13.60 4.02 -0.97
C GLY A 37 12.52 2.96 -1.25
N LEU A 38 12.34 2.52 -2.50
CA LEU A 38 11.45 1.42 -2.86
C LEU A 38 12.26 0.12 -3.03
N ASN A 39 12.53 -0.57 -1.93
CA ASN A 39 13.46 -1.71 -1.87
C ASN A 39 12.81 -3.08 -2.09
N GLN A 40 11.52 -3.07 -2.39
CA GLN A 40 10.73 -4.27 -2.64
C GLN A 40 9.84 -4.06 -3.88
N ILE A 41 9.63 -5.14 -4.63
CA ILE A 41 8.61 -5.24 -5.66
C ILE A 41 7.61 -6.35 -5.31
N ARG A 42 6.32 -6.02 -5.33
CA ARG A 42 5.25 -6.99 -5.11
C ARG A 42 4.66 -7.48 -6.43
N MET A 43 4.34 -8.76 -6.49
CA MET A 43 3.91 -9.46 -7.71
C MET A 43 2.70 -10.35 -7.44
N SER A 44 1.77 -10.41 -8.39
CA SER A 44 0.54 -11.23 -8.30
C SER A 44 0.83 -12.72 -8.10
N ASP A 45 1.93 -13.22 -8.68
CA ASP A 45 2.36 -14.61 -8.55
C ASP A 45 3.90 -14.72 -8.44
N ASN A 46 4.41 -15.93 -8.21
CA ASN A 46 5.83 -16.23 -8.33
C ASN A 46 6.31 -15.85 -9.74
N PHE A 47 7.44 -15.13 -9.83
CA PHE A 47 7.91 -14.64 -11.13
C PHE A 47 8.10 -15.75 -12.18
N LYS A 48 8.43 -16.97 -11.75
CA LYS A 48 8.61 -18.14 -12.62
C LYS A 48 7.31 -18.62 -13.28
N ASN A 49 6.16 -18.21 -12.76
CA ASN A 49 4.84 -18.60 -13.27
C ASN A 49 4.33 -17.65 -14.35
N TYR A 50 4.93 -16.47 -14.51
CA TYR A 50 4.54 -15.55 -15.57
C TYR A 50 4.97 -16.07 -16.94
N SER A 51 4.08 -15.92 -17.93
CA SER A 51 4.39 -16.11 -19.34
C SER A 51 5.26 -14.96 -19.86
N ILE A 52 6.57 -15.03 -19.62
CA ILE A 52 7.54 -14.01 -20.04
C ILE A 52 7.51 -13.85 -21.56
N LEU A 53 7.46 -14.96 -22.29
CA LEU A 53 7.25 -15.01 -23.73
C LEU A 53 5.99 -15.84 -24.01
N LYS A 54 5.35 -15.57 -25.14
CA LYS A 54 4.18 -16.33 -25.57
C LYS A 54 4.58 -17.80 -25.79
N ASP A 55 3.82 -18.72 -25.18
CA ASP A 55 3.96 -20.18 -25.34
C ASP A 55 5.34 -20.76 -24.94
N VAL A 56 6.10 -20.06 -24.08
CA VAL A 56 7.41 -20.51 -23.58
C VAL A 56 7.43 -20.49 -22.05
N THR A 57 7.85 -21.59 -21.44
CA THR A 57 8.01 -21.68 -19.98
C THR A 57 9.22 -20.87 -19.49
N PHE A 58 9.22 -20.48 -18.22
CA PHE A 58 10.35 -19.79 -17.61
C PHE A 58 11.69 -20.53 -17.80
N TYR A 59 11.71 -21.85 -17.63
CA TYR A 59 12.93 -22.65 -17.75
C TYR A 59 13.42 -22.74 -19.20
N GLN A 60 12.52 -22.79 -20.19
CA GLN A 60 12.90 -22.72 -21.61
C GLN A 60 13.47 -21.34 -21.95
N PHE A 61 12.83 -20.26 -21.51
CA PHE A 61 13.34 -18.89 -21.69
C PHE A 61 14.74 -18.73 -21.08
N LEU A 62 14.92 -19.20 -19.84
CA LEU A 62 16.22 -19.19 -19.17
C LEU A 62 17.27 -20.01 -19.93
N GLY A 63 16.92 -21.21 -20.41
CA GLY A 63 17.83 -22.09 -21.13
C GLY A 63 18.28 -21.57 -22.50
N GLN A 64 17.48 -20.71 -23.14
CA GLN A 64 17.80 -20.09 -24.43
C GLN A 64 18.69 -18.83 -24.31
N ALA A 65 18.85 -18.29 -23.10
CA ALA A 65 19.64 -17.09 -22.88
C ALA A 65 21.13 -17.39 -22.66
N ASP A 66 21.98 -16.39 -22.88
CA ASP A 66 23.40 -16.48 -22.60
C ASP A 66 23.68 -16.58 -21.08
N ARG A 67 24.90 -17.00 -20.73
CA ARG A 67 25.30 -17.29 -19.35
C ARG A 67 25.21 -16.07 -18.42
N ASP A 68 25.51 -14.89 -18.92
CA ASP A 68 25.51 -13.66 -18.11
C ASP A 68 24.07 -13.25 -17.80
N PHE A 69 23.20 -13.28 -18.81
CA PHE A 69 21.77 -13.05 -18.63
C PHE A 69 21.15 -14.07 -17.67
N GLN A 70 21.45 -15.36 -17.83
CA GLN A 70 20.97 -16.41 -16.93
C GLN A 70 21.38 -16.13 -15.47
N THR A 71 22.62 -15.70 -15.25
CA THR A 71 23.14 -15.39 -13.92
C THR A 71 22.38 -14.21 -13.32
N ARG A 72 22.20 -13.13 -14.08
CA ARG A 72 21.46 -11.95 -13.61
C ARG A 72 19.98 -12.25 -13.33
N LEU A 73 19.33 -13.02 -14.20
CA LEU A 73 17.93 -13.42 -13.99
C LEU A 73 17.78 -14.32 -12.76
N LYS A 74 18.74 -15.24 -12.51
CA LYS A 74 18.80 -16.05 -11.29
C LYS A 74 18.95 -15.17 -10.04
N SER A 75 19.85 -14.18 -10.07
CA SER A 75 20.00 -13.22 -8.96
C SER A 75 18.71 -12.45 -8.69
N PHE A 76 17.98 -12.04 -9.74
CA PHE A 76 16.68 -11.39 -9.58
C PHE A 76 15.65 -12.27 -8.87
N ILE A 77 15.41 -13.50 -9.37
CA ILE A 77 14.42 -14.41 -8.74
C ILE A 77 14.83 -14.88 -7.34
N ASN A 78 16.11 -14.78 -7.00
CA ASN A 78 16.65 -15.11 -5.67
C ASN A 78 16.72 -13.89 -4.73
N ASN A 79 16.01 -12.79 -5.04
CA ASN A 79 15.93 -11.58 -4.23
C ASN A 79 17.25 -10.81 -4.05
N GLN A 80 18.24 -11.03 -4.91
CA GLN A 80 19.55 -10.36 -4.81
C GLN A 80 19.57 -9.00 -5.52
N VAL A 81 18.67 -8.78 -6.49
CA VAL A 81 18.54 -7.48 -7.19
C VAL A 81 17.59 -6.56 -6.43
N ILE A 82 16.43 -7.10 -6.02
CA ILE A 82 15.42 -6.43 -5.21
C ILE A 82 14.66 -7.50 -4.45
N LYS A 83 14.12 -7.19 -3.27
CA LYS A 83 13.22 -8.11 -2.58
C LYS A 83 11.94 -8.27 -3.40
N ILE A 84 11.60 -9.49 -3.78
CA ILE A 84 10.35 -9.87 -4.41
C ILE A 84 9.41 -10.41 -3.34
N SER A 85 8.13 -10.07 -3.44
CA SER A 85 7.10 -10.68 -2.59
C SER A 85 5.85 -11.00 -3.39
N ASN A 86 5.36 -12.22 -3.18
CA ASN A 86 4.18 -12.77 -3.81
C ASN A 86 3.44 -13.67 -2.80
N PRO A 87 2.10 -13.76 -2.83
CA PRO A 87 1.20 -13.02 -3.72
C PRO A 87 1.19 -11.51 -3.41
N ILE A 88 0.68 -10.71 -4.35
CA ILE A 88 0.74 -9.24 -4.32
C ILE A 88 0.15 -8.65 -3.04
N ILE A 89 -0.98 -9.21 -2.60
CA ILE A 89 -1.64 -8.94 -1.32
C ILE A 89 -1.29 -10.07 -0.36
N GLN A 90 -0.48 -9.77 0.65
CA GLN A 90 -0.03 -10.75 1.64
C GLN A 90 -1.13 -11.04 2.68
N GLU A 91 -0.92 -12.01 3.57
CA GLU A 91 -1.92 -12.37 4.59
C GLU A 91 -2.19 -11.20 5.55
N GLU A 92 -1.14 -10.45 5.90
CA GLU A 92 -1.23 -9.24 6.70
C GLU A 92 -2.02 -8.11 6.02
N ASP A 93 -2.21 -8.14 4.70
CA ASP A 93 -2.94 -7.14 3.91
C ASP A 93 -4.44 -7.44 3.81
N SER A 94 -5.03 -8.00 4.86
CA SER A 94 -6.43 -8.44 4.93
C SER A 94 -7.47 -7.38 4.51
N GLU A 95 -7.08 -6.12 4.44
CA GLU A 95 -7.94 -4.98 4.21
C GLU A 95 -7.80 -4.41 2.81
N GLN A 96 -6.61 -4.47 2.23
CA GLN A 96 -6.40 -4.27 0.80
C GLN A 96 -7.08 -5.39 0.02
N ARG A 97 -7.10 -6.61 0.58
CA ARG A 97 -7.93 -7.70 0.08
C ARG A 97 -9.43 -7.35 0.06
N LYS A 98 -9.94 -6.70 1.11
CA LYS A 98 -11.33 -6.22 1.17
C LYS A 98 -11.57 -5.06 0.21
N ALA A 99 -10.66 -4.10 0.14
CA ALA A 99 -10.72 -2.97 -0.81
C ALA A 99 -10.86 -3.47 -2.25
N GLN A 100 -10.14 -4.54 -2.60
CA GLN A 100 -10.24 -5.20 -3.90
C GLN A 100 -11.54 -6.00 -4.09
N GLN A 101 -12.19 -6.46 -3.02
CA GLN A 101 -13.51 -7.10 -3.10
C GLN A 101 -14.65 -6.10 -3.29
N VAL A 102 -14.50 -4.87 -2.78
CA VAL A 102 -15.53 -3.82 -2.85
C VAL A 102 -15.36 -2.84 -4.02
N SER A 103 -14.24 -2.96 -4.76
CA SER A 103 -13.97 -2.15 -5.95
C SER A 103 -13.51 -3.05 -7.09
N LYS A 104 -14.14 -2.90 -8.26
CA LYS A 104 -13.70 -3.52 -9.50
C LYS A 104 -12.86 -2.54 -10.29
N TYR A 105 -11.71 -2.98 -10.77
CA TYR A 105 -10.85 -2.16 -11.62
C TYR A 105 -10.82 -2.73 -13.03
N SER A 106 -10.66 -1.86 -14.02
CA SER A 106 -10.41 -2.25 -15.40
C SER A 106 -9.37 -1.36 -16.07
N TYR A 107 -8.59 -1.96 -16.96
CA TYR A 107 -7.67 -1.29 -17.87
C TYR A 107 -8.07 -1.66 -19.28
N ASP A 108 -8.24 -0.67 -20.16
CA ASP A 108 -8.76 -0.85 -21.52
C ASP A 108 -10.01 -1.76 -21.58
N ASN A 109 -10.99 -1.46 -20.71
CA ASN A 109 -12.23 -2.23 -20.53
C ASN A 109 -12.07 -3.69 -20.05
N ASN A 110 -10.85 -4.18 -19.85
CA ASN A 110 -10.58 -5.51 -19.32
C ASN A 110 -10.45 -5.47 -17.79
N PRO A 111 -11.13 -6.35 -17.03
CA PRO A 111 -10.98 -6.42 -15.58
C PRO A 111 -9.53 -6.66 -15.17
N THR A 112 -9.05 -5.91 -14.17
CA THR A 112 -7.73 -6.12 -13.57
C THR A 112 -7.83 -6.11 -12.05
N ALA A 113 -7.16 -7.06 -11.40
CA ALA A 113 -7.04 -7.13 -9.94
C ALA A 113 -5.57 -7.25 -9.52
N GLY A 114 -4.63 -7.09 -10.44
CA GLY A 114 -3.20 -7.18 -10.12
C GLY A 114 -2.55 -5.83 -9.93
N GLY A 115 -1.41 -5.63 -10.59
CA GLY A 115 -0.49 -4.54 -10.28
C GLY A 115 -1.10 -3.15 -10.29
N LEU A 116 -1.86 -2.82 -11.34
CA LEU A 116 -2.46 -1.49 -11.49
C LEU A 116 -3.52 -1.18 -10.43
N ALA A 117 -4.45 -2.11 -10.18
CA ALA A 117 -5.46 -1.98 -9.14
C ALA A 117 -4.83 -1.79 -7.75
N CYS A 118 -3.78 -2.57 -7.50
CA CYS A 118 -3.02 -2.53 -6.26
C CYS A 118 -2.31 -1.19 -6.02
N CYS A 119 -1.81 -0.54 -7.07
CA CYS A 119 -1.17 0.76 -6.94
C CYS A 119 -2.12 1.88 -6.49
N ASP A 120 -3.39 1.85 -6.89
CA ASP A 120 -4.42 2.76 -6.34
C ASP A 120 -4.62 2.51 -4.84
N ILE A 121 -4.77 1.24 -4.46
CA ILE A 121 -5.00 0.82 -3.07
C ILE A 121 -3.86 1.29 -2.15
N TRP A 122 -2.61 1.05 -2.55
CA TRP A 122 -1.43 1.38 -1.75
C TRP A 122 -0.86 2.79 -1.98
N ASP A 123 -1.38 3.54 -2.95
CA ASP A 123 -0.82 4.80 -3.43
C ASP A 123 0.70 4.69 -3.72
N THR A 124 1.07 3.71 -4.54
CA THR A 124 2.46 3.47 -4.95
C THR A 124 2.62 3.45 -6.47
N ILE A 125 3.81 3.11 -6.94
CA ILE A 125 4.18 3.11 -8.35
C ILE A 125 4.12 1.69 -8.95
N ALA A 126 3.46 1.59 -10.11
CA ALA A 126 3.46 0.41 -10.96
C ALA A 126 4.75 0.36 -11.78
N VAL A 127 5.32 -0.83 -11.94
CA VAL A 127 6.55 -1.06 -12.70
C VAL A 127 6.27 -2.07 -13.80
N SER A 128 6.49 -1.66 -15.05
CA SER A 128 6.29 -2.49 -16.24
C SER A 128 7.61 -2.77 -16.95
N PHE A 129 7.64 -3.78 -17.80
CA PHE A 129 8.59 -3.81 -18.90
C PHE A 129 8.27 -2.69 -19.92
N ASP A 130 9.31 -2.08 -20.49
CA ASP A 130 9.18 -1.00 -21.46
C ASP A 130 8.57 -1.48 -22.79
N SER A 131 7.54 -0.80 -23.27
CA SER A 131 6.90 -0.98 -24.57
C SER A 131 6.22 0.33 -24.97
N ASP A 132 5.67 0.39 -26.19
CA ASP A 132 4.89 1.55 -26.63
C ASP A 132 3.65 1.76 -25.74
N GLU A 133 2.97 0.67 -25.37
CA GLU A 133 1.81 0.70 -24.46
C GLU A 133 2.20 1.20 -23.05
N TRP A 134 3.34 0.75 -22.52
CA TRP A 134 3.84 1.16 -21.21
C TRP A 134 4.81 2.35 -21.33
N GLY A 135 4.68 3.17 -22.37
CA GLY A 135 5.59 4.26 -22.69
C GLY A 135 5.39 5.54 -21.88
N ASN A 136 4.31 5.61 -21.08
CA ASN A 136 3.88 6.79 -20.31
C ASN A 136 4.24 6.68 -18.82
N SER A 137 4.44 7.81 -18.13
CA SER A 137 4.71 7.83 -16.68
C SER A 137 3.46 7.61 -15.83
N ASN A 138 2.27 7.63 -16.42
CA ASN A 138 1.00 7.39 -15.76
C ASN A 138 0.19 6.40 -16.59
N ILE A 139 -0.60 5.58 -15.91
CA ILE A 139 -1.53 4.64 -16.55
C ILE A 139 -2.92 4.96 -16.02
N ASP A 140 -3.85 5.24 -16.91
CA ASP A 140 -5.23 5.48 -16.53
C ASP A 140 -6.00 4.15 -16.49
N ILE A 141 -6.67 3.91 -15.37
CA ILE A 141 -7.56 2.77 -15.15
C ILE A 141 -8.94 3.27 -14.71
N GLN A 142 -9.95 2.42 -14.82
CA GLN A 142 -11.28 2.69 -14.32
C GLN A 142 -11.50 1.94 -13.01
N LYS A 143 -12.12 2.60 -12.04
CA LYS A 143 -12.54 2.01 -10.77
C LYS A 143 -14.05 2.10 -10.64
N LYS A 144 -14.69 1.00 -10.27
CA LYS A 144 -16.12 0.94 -9.97
C LYS A 144 -16.32 0.42 -8.55
N SER A 145 -16.77 1.30 -7.65
CA SER A 145 -17.16 0.93 -6.29
C SER A 145 -18.55 0.28 -6.30
N ILE A 146 -18.86 -0.61 -5.34
CA ILE A 146 -20.17 -1.28 -5.25
C ILE A 146 -21.33 -0.27 -5.17
N ASP A 147 -21.12 0.85 -4.49
CA ASP A 147 -22.15 1.87 -4.23
C ASP A 147 -22.21 2.98 -5.30
N GLU A 148 -21.35 2.91 -6.32
CA GLU A 148 -21.24 3.94 -7.36
C GLU A 148 -21.83 3.45 -8.70
N SER A 149 -22.70 4.27 -9.29
CA SER A 149 -23.32 3.97 -10.59
C SER A 149 -22.35 4.15 -11.76
N ALA A 150 -21.41 5.10 -11.63
CA ALA A 150 -20.44 5.47 -12.66
C ALA A 150 -19.04 4.95 -12.34
N ASN A 151 -18.23 4.77 -13.39
CA ASN A 151 -16.81 4.47 -13.25
C ASN A 151 -16.05 5.77 -12.92
N THR A 152 -15.11 5.67 -11.99
CA THR A 152 -14.19 6.74 -11.64
C THR A 152 -12.85 6.51 -12.33
N PRO A 153 -12.35 7.45 -13.15
CA PRO A 153 -11.02 7.34 -13.73
C PRO A 153 -9.96 7.56 -12.65
N ILE A 154 -8.96 6.69 -12.63
CA ILE A 154 -7.82 6.74 -11.70
C ILE A 154 -6.53 6.78 -12.52
N SER A 155 -5.66 7.75 -12.23
CA SER A 155 -4.34 7.83 -12.84
C SER A 155 -3.29 7.22 -11.92
N VAL A 156 -2.82 6.02 -12.26
CA VAL A 156 -1.82 5.26 -11.52
C VAL A 156 -0.41 5.75 -11.87
N LYS A 157 0.40 6.01 -10.84
CA LYS A 157 1.83 6.32 -11.00
C LYS A 157 2.52 5.12 -11.64
N HIS A 158 3.28 5.32 -12.71
CA HIS A 158 3.88 4.23 -13.45
C HIS A 158 5.32 4.53 -13.91
N ALA A 159 6.15 3.49 -13.99
CA ALA A 159 7.46 3.56 -14.61
C ALA A 159 7.80 2.28 -15.38
N SER A 160 8.28 2.43 -16.61
CA SER A 160 8.89 1.37 -17.42
C SER A 160 10.33 1.71 -17.84
N LYS A 161 10.69 3.00 -17.75
CA LYS A 161 12.02 3.55 -17.98
C LYS A 161 12.38 4.55 -16.89
N LYS A 162 13.69 4.72 -16.65
CA LYS A 162 14.23 5.63 -15.63
C LYS A 162 13.68 7.07 -15.76
N ALA A 163 13.47 7.54 -16.99
CA ALA A 163 12.94 8.88 -17.24
C ALA A 163 11.53 9.12 -16.69
N HIS A 164 10.73 8.07 -16.43
CA HIS A 164 9.41 8.25 -15.79
C HIS A 164 9.52 8.67 -14.32
N LEU A 165 10.62 8.34 -13.65
CA LEU A 165 10.76 8.60 -12.22
C LEU A 165 10.81 10.10 -11.92
N SER A 166 11.30 10.93 -12.84
CA SER A 166 11.30 12.40 -12.67
C SER A 166 9.88 12.99 -12.67
N SER A 167 8.94 12.39 -13.41
CA SER A 167 7.53 12.81 -13.39
C SER A 167 6.88 12.60 -12.01
N HIS A 168 7.46 11.73 -11.18
CA HIS A 168 6.95 11.39 -9.85
C HIS A 168 7.81 11.97 -8.72
N GLN A 169 8.57 13.04 -8.96
CA GLN A 169 9.49 13.59 -7.96
C GLN A 169 8.77 14.03 -6.67
N ASN A 170 7.53 14.54 -6.77
CA ASN A 170 6.72 14.88 -5.59
C ASN A 170 6.44 13.65 -4.71
N PHE A 171 6.16 12.50 -5.33
CA PHE A 171 5.97 11.23 -4.62
C PHE A 171 7.26 10.76 -3.95
N PHE A 172 8.40 10.85 -4.63
CA PHE A 172 9.68 10.45 -4.03
C PHE A 172 10.15 11.41 -2.93
N ASN A 173 9.97 12.72 -3.10
CA ASN A 173 10.25 13.71 -2.06
C ASN A 173 9.38 13.47 -0.83
N ALA A 174 8.11 13.12 -1.06
CA ALA A 174 7.20 12.70 -0.01
C ALA A 174 7.78 11.48 0.72
N LEU A 175 8.09 10.39 0.01
CA LEU A 175 8.67 9.17 0.58
C LEU A 175 9.96 9.42 1.37
N GLU A 176 10.88 10.23 0.84
CA GLU A 176 12.13 10.58 1.51
C GLU A 176 11.89 11.39 2.79
N LYS A 177 11.00 12.40 2.72
CA LYS A 177 10.58 13.13 3.92
C LYS A 177 9.95 12.17 4.93
N GLU A 178 9.19 11.18 4.48
CA GLU A 178 8.59 10.16 5.33
C GLU A 178 9.63 9.36 6.09
N ALA A 179 10.65 8.87 5.39
CA ALA A 179 11.76 8.14 5.97
C ALA A 179 12.55 9.01 6.97
N LYS A 180 12.80 10.29 6.62
CA LYS A 180 13.54 11.24 7.47
C LYS A 180 12.85 11.61 8.77
N LEU A 181 11.50 11.58 8.81
CA LEU A 181 10.78 11.80 10.08
C LEU A 181 11.14 10.73 11.11
N GLY A 182 11.56 9.53 10.65
CA GLY A 182 12.05 8.46 11.52
C GLY A 182 11.08 8.13 12.63
N ILE A 183 9.76 8.13 12.34
CA ILE A 183 8.73 7.88 13.34
C ILE A 183 8.88 6.44 13.84
N THR A 184 9.13 6.29 15.13
CA THR A 184 9.25 5.00 15.81
C THR A 184 8.30 4.93 17.00
N LYS A 185 8.14 3.73 17.57
CA LYS A 185 7.32 3.54 18.78
C LYS A 185 7.85 4.35 19.96
N GLU A 186 9.17 4.53 20.01
CA GLU A 186 9.88 5.22 21.09
C GLU A 186 9.73 6.74 21.00
N ASN A 187 9.65 7.30 19.79
CA ASN A 187 9.60 8.75 19.61
C ASN A 187 8.21 9.32 19.28
N LEU A 188 7.26 8.49 18.82
CA LEU A 188 5.96 8.95 18.37
C LEU A 188 5.26 9.75 19.47
N TRP A 189 5.19 9.23 20.70
CA TRP A 189 4.45 9.90 21.77
C TRP A 189 5.02 11.30 22.11
N LEU A 190 6.35 11.39 22.17
CA LEU A 190 7.05 12.63 22.52
C LEU A 190 6.96 13.68 21.40
N LYS A 191 6.87 13.24 20.14
CA LYS A 191 6.91 14.11 18.96
C LYS A 191 5.60 14.13 18.15
N LYS A 192 4.52 13.55 18.66
CA LYS A 192 3.24 13.37 17.95
C LYS A 192 2.71 14.67 17.36
N ASP A 193 2.80 15.77 18.10
CA ASP A 193 2.29 17.08 17.68
C ASP A 193 3.15 17.71 16.56
N SER A 194 4.44 17.34 16.49
CA SER A 194 5.32 17.70 15.37
C SER A 194 5.14 16.78 14.16
N PHE A 195 4.81 15.51 14.37
CA PHE A 195 4.56 14.55 13.30
C PHE A 195 3.16 14.71 12.67
N PHE A 196 2.20 15.18 13.46
CA PHE A 196 0.79 15.34 13.10
C PHE A 196 0.22 16.68 13.59
N PRO A 197 0.65 17.81 12.99
CA PRO A 197 0.28 19.15 13.47
C PRO A 197 -1.15 19.61 13.12
N GLU A 198 -1.75 19.11 12.03
CA GLU A 198 -2.95 19.66 11.41
C GLU A 198 -4.24 18.89 11.67
N ILE A 199 -4.26 17.55 11.57
CA ILE A 199 -5.53 16.80 11.55
C ILE A 199 -5.60 15.78 12.67
N ILE A 200 -4.57 14.96 12.83
CA ILE A 200 -4.58 13.85 13.79
C ILE A 200 -4.27 14.34 15.20
N VAL A 201 -5.09 13.90 16.17
CA VAL A 201 -4.88 14.16 17.60
C VAL A 201 -4.88 12.83 18.33
N PHE A 202 -3.85 12.55 19.13
CA PHE A 202 -3.75 11.32 19.90
C PHE A 202 -4.36 11.48 21.28
N CYS A 203 -5.32 10.63 21.63
CA CYS A 203 -5.87 10.60 22.98
C CYS A 203 -4.83 10.05 23.98
N PRO A 204 -4.81 10.48 25.25
CA PRO A 204 -3.88 10.01 26.28
C PRO A 204 -3.75 8.49 26.40
N GLU A 205 -4.85 7.75 26.19
CA GLU A 205 -4.90 6.30 26.38
C GLU A 205 -4.04 5.50 25.39
N ILE A 206 -3.59 6.13 24.30
CA ILE A 206 -2.83 5.46 23.24
C ILE A 206 -1.33 5.36 23.55
N GLU A 207 -0.80 6.16 24.49
CA GLU A 207 0.63 6.21 24.80
C GLU A 207 1.20 4.81 25.07
N GLN A 208 0.55 4.08 25.97
CA GLN A 208 1.03 2.76 26.37
C GLN A 208 0.89 1.73 25.24
N GLN A 209 -0.12 1.89 24.39
CA GLN A 209 -0.38 0.99 23.26
C GLN A 209 0.70 1.15 22.19
N ILE A 210 1.12 2.38 21.90
CA ILE A 210 2.18 2.67 20.93
C ILE A 210 3.48 1.95 21.31
N LYS A 211 3.79 1.84 22.61
CA LYS A 211 5.02 1.19 23.08
C LYS A 211 4.99 -0.33 22.87
N THR A 212 3.84 -0.95 23.07
CA THR A 212 3.69 -2.42 23.10
C THR A 212 3.17 -3.04 21.80
N ILE A 213 2.61 -2.24 20.90
CA ILE A 213 2.06 -2.74 19.64
C ILE A 213 3.15 -3.36 18.74
N ASP A 214 2.76 -4.37 17.97
CA ASP A 214 3.60 -5.01 16.97
C ASP A 214 4.07 -4.00 15.91
N LYS A 215 5.30 -4.21 15.40
CA LYS A 215 5.96 -3.31 14.46
C LYS A 215 5.21 -3.18 13.13
N THR A 216 4.63 -4.27 12.63
CA THR A 216 3.88 -4.27 11.37
C THR A 216 2.59 -3.47 11.52
N ILE A 217 1.86 -3.69 12.61
CA ILE A 217 0.64 -2.93 12.91
C ILE A 217 0.96 -1.44 13.09
N PHE A 218 2.02 -1.13 13.85
CA PHE A 218 2.49 0.25 14.04
C PHE A 218 2.78 0.94 12.71
N THR A 219 3.60 0.30 11.87
CA THR A 219 4.02 0.85 10.58
C THR A 219 2.80 1.11 9.69
N ARG A 220 1.84 0.17 9.65
CA ARG A 220 0.61 0.33 8.89
C ARG A 220 -0.26 1.47 9.42
N ALA A 221 -0.44 1.55 10.73
CA ALA A 221 -1.21 2.60 11.38
C ALA A 221 -0.63 3.98 11.09
N ILE A 222 0.69 4.14 11.19
CA ILE A 222 1.37 5.39 10.90
C ILE A 222 1.24 5.77 9.43
N SER A 223 1.31 4.80 8.50
CA SER A 223 1.03 5.09 7.08
C SER A 223 -0.37 5.67 6.89
N ILE A 224 -1.41 5.05 7.48
CA ILE A 224 -2.80 5.53 7.36
C ILE A 224 -2.94 6.94 7.91
N LEU A 225 -2.45 7.18 9.13
CA LEU A 225 -2.55 8.48 9.79
C LEU A 225 -1.85 9.58 8.99
N ARG A 226 -0.73 9.26 8.32
CA ARG A 226 0.00 10.22 7.48
C ARG A 226 -0.73 10.56 6.19
N ASP A 227 -1.32 9.56 5.52
CA ASP A 227 -2.10 9.80 4.31
C ASP A 227 -3.28 10.75 4.63
N ILE A 228 -3.88 10.61 5.82
CA ILE A 228 -4.92 11.49 6.34
C ILE A 228 -4.37 12.88 6.67
N GLU A 229 -3.31 12.96 7.49
CA GLU A 229 -2.68 14.20 7.92
C GLU A 229 -2.28 15.11 6.75
N ARG A 230 -1.84 14.49 5.66
CA ARG A 230 -1.42 15.19 4.43
C ARG A 230 -2.56 15.50 3.48
N LYS A 231 -3.79 15.14 3.84
CA LYS A 231 -5.00 15.28 3.00
C LYS A 231 -4.88 14.53 1.66
N GLN A 232 -4.05 13.48 1.60
CA GLN A 232 -3.94 12.61 0.43
C GLN A 232 -5.12 11.65 0.35
N LYS A 233 -5.59 11.18 1.52
CA LYS A 233 -6.80 10.37 1.66
C LYS A 233 -7.67 10.94 2.77
N LYS A 234 -8.99 10.89 2.59
CA LYS A 234 -9.95 11.10 3.68
C LYS A 234 -10.01 9.85 4.53
N ILE A 235 -10.43 9.99 5.80
CA ILE A 235 -10.61 8.81 6.66
C ILE A 235 -11.63 7.82 6.09
N THR A 236 -12.60 8.31 5.32
CA THR A 236 -13.62 7.52 4.61
C THR A 236 -13.08 6.71 3.44
N ASP A 237 -11.89 7.02 2.95
CA ASP A 237 -11.25 6.26 1.86
C ASP A 237 -10.66 4.93 2.37
N PHE A 238 -10.58 4.77 3.70
CA PHE A 238 -10.23 3.52 4.37
C PHE A 238 -11.48 2.75 4.76
N ASN A 239 -11.33 1.43 4.93
CA ASN A 239 -12.42 0.56 5.36
C ASN A 239 -12.83 0.88 6.81
N CYS A 240 -13.82 1.75 6.96
CA CYS A 240 -14.35 2.20 8.22
C CYS A 240 -15.70 1.55 8.51
N SER A 241 -15.96 1.25 9.77
CA SER A 241 -17.30 0.85 10.19
C SER A 241 -17.67 1.40 11.56
N PRO A 242 -18.96 1.65 11.79
CA PRO A 242 -19.46 1.91 13.13
C PRO A 242 -19.46 0.62 13.97
N GLU A 243 -19.48 0.81 15.28
CA GLU A 243 -19.80 -0.20 16.28
C GLU A 243 -21.26 -0.63 16.16
N SER A 244 -21.54 -1.88 16.56
CA SER A 244 -22.90 -2.39 16.53
C SER A 244 -23.77 -1.72 17.60
N GLN A 245 -25.09 -1.66 17.35
CA GLN A 245 -26.05 -1.13 18.33
C GLN A 245 -25.95 -1.84 19.68
N THR A 246 -25.68 -3.14 19.67
CA THR A 246 -25.52 -3.97 20.88
C THR A 246 -24.35 -3.52 21.77
N VAL A 247 -23.25 -3.02 21.18
CA VAL A 247 -22.10 -2.50 21.94
C VAL A 247 -22.47 -1.20 22.66
N SER A 248 -23.28 -0.36 22.02
CA SER A 248 -23.69 0.93 22.57
C SER A 248 -24.63 0.80 23.77
N GLN A 249 -25.41 -0.28 23.82
CA GLN A 249 -26.40 -0.56 24.87
C GLN A 249 -25.82 -1.26 26.10
N LYS A 250 -24.66 -1.95 25.98
CA LYS A 250 -24.06 -2.72 27.07
C LYS A 250 -22.92 -1.94 27.75
N PRO A 251 -23.03 -1.57 29.04
CA PRO A 251 -22.01 -0.77 29.72
C PRO A 251 -20.60 -1.40 29.70
N LYS A 252 -20.51 -2.73 29.84
CA LYS A 252 -19.23 -3.47 29.80
C LYS A 252 -18.54 -3.38 28.44
N SER A 253 -19.29 -3.45 27.35
CA SER A 253 -18.77 -3.33 25.98
C SER A 253 -18.47 -1.87 25.61
N LYS A 254 -19.21 -0.92 26.18
CA LYS A 254 -19.04 0.51 25.96
C LYS A 254 -17.78 1.08 26.62
N LYS A 255 -17.47 0.65 27.85
CA LYS A 255 -16.37 1.19 28.67
C LYS A 255 -14.98 1.17 27.98
N PRO A 256 -14.55 0.09 27.30
CA PRO A 256 -13.27 0.06 26.58
C PRO A 256 -13.15 1.05 25.42
N ARG A 257 -14.27 1.63 24.97
CA ARG A 257 -14.36 2.56 23.84
C ARG A 257 -14.53 4.02 24.29
N MET A 258 -14.28 4.29 25.57
CA MET A 258 -14.35 5.62 26.17
C MET A 258 -12.96 6.25 26.24
N PHE A 259 -12.69 7.21 25.37
CA PHE A 259 -11.39 7.87 25.26
C PHE A 259 -11.49 9.35 25.61
N THR A 260 -10.39 9.96 26.03
CA THR A 260 -10.39 11.35 26.51
C THR A 260 -10.22 12.33 25.36
N ILE A 261 -11.18 13.23 25.19
CA ILE A 261 -11.13 14.39 24.29
C ILE A 261 -11.42 15.63 25.14
N ASP A 262 -10.52 16.63 25.12
CA ASP A 262 -10.67 17.89 25.86
C ASP A 262 -11.00 17.67 27.35
N GLY A 263 -10.31 16.71 27.99
CA GLY A 263 -10.52 16.34 29.39
C GLY A 263 -11.80 15.54 29.68
N LYS A 264 -12.63 15.24 28.67
CA LYS A 264 -13.90 14.51 28.84
C LYS A 264 -13.85 13.15 28.14
N LYS A 265 -14.40 12.12 28.79
CA LYS A 265 -14.58 10.80 28.18
C LYS A 265 -15.66 10.84 27.11
N LYS A 266 -15.31 10.46 25.89
CA LYS A 266 -16.20 10.36 24.73
C LYS A 266 -16.24 8.92 24.23
N PHE A 267 -17.41 8.50 23.79
CA PHE A 267 -17.63 7.16 23.24
C PHE A 267 -17.27 7.15 21.77
N PHE A 268 -16.28 6.34 21.39
CA PHE A 268 -15.84 6.21 20.01
C PHE A 268 -16.60 5.05 19.37
N THR A 269 -17.44 5.38 18.39
CA THR A 269 -18.23 4.39 17.66
C THR A 269 -17.60 3.98 16.35
N LYS A 270 -16.71 4.78 15.75
CA LYS A 270 -16.11 4.46 14.46
C LYS A 270 -14.72 3.86 14.65
N HIS A 271 -14.38 2.93 13.76
CA HIS A 271 -13.04 2.38 13.69
C HIS A 271 -12.63 2.01 12.26
N ILE A 272 -11.36 2.17 11.97
CA ILE A 272 -10.71 1.69 10.76
C ILE A 272 -10.38 0.21 10.94
N LYS A 273 -10.79 -0.60 9.98
CA LYS A 273 -10.47 -2.04 9.95
C LYS A 273 -9.17 -2.33 9.21
N SER A 274 -8.61 -1.34 8.51
CA SER A 274 -7.43 -1.39 7.61
C SER A 274 -6.07 -1.79 8.20
N LEU A 275 -6.06 -2.46 9.36
CA LEU A 275 -4.87 -2.97 10.04
C LEU A 275 -4.81 -4.50 9.98
N PRO A 276 -3.60 -5.11 9.98
CA PRO A 276 -3.42 -6.57 9.95
C PRO A 276 -4.09 -7.29 11.13
N ASP A 277 -4.29 -8.61 11.01
CA ASP A 277 -4.70 -9.52 12.10
C ASP A 277 -5.92 -9.07 12.94
N ASN A 278 -6.94 -8.54 12.27
CA ASN A 278 -8.16 -8.02 12.91
C ASN A 278 -7.90 -6.89 13.92
N ASN A 279 -6.77 -6.19 13.79
CA ASN A 279 -6.55 -4.96 14.54
C ASN A 279 -7.45 -3.83 14.02
N ARG A 280 -7.70 -2.85 14.87
CA ARG A 280 -8.61 -1.74 14.66
C ARG A 280 -7.96 -0.47 15.15
N MET A 281 -8.25 0.63 14.46
CA MET A 281 -7.93 1.98 14.91
C MET A 281 -9.23 2.71 15.20
N TYR A 282 -9.51 2.98 16.47
CA TYR A 282 -10.71 3.70 16.89
C TYR A 282 -10.50 5.20 16.81
N PHE A 283 -11.47 5.90 16.23
CA PHE A 283 -11.38 7.33 16.04
C PHE A 283 -12.68 8.08 16.32
N PHE A 284 -12.56 9.39 16.49
CA PHE A 284 -13.66 10.33 16.65
C PHE A 284 -13.37 11.61 15.85
N GLU A 285 -14.33 12.06 15.06
CA GLU A 285 -14.21 13.28 14.25
C GLU A 285 -14.87 14.44 14.99
N LYS A 286 -14.14 15.54 15.20
CA LYS A 286 -14.65 16.77 15.82
C LYS A 286 -13.88 17.97 15.29
N GLU A 287 -14.58 19.00 14.82
CA GLU A 287 -13.99 20.31 14.44
C GLU A 287 -12.79 20.17 13.47
N ASN A 288 -12.95 19.37 12.40
CA ASN A 288 -11.91 19.04 11.41
C ASN A 288 -10.68 18.29 11.95
N LYS A 289 -10.70 17.87 13.22
CA LYS A 289 -9.69 17.00 13.82
C LYS A 289 -10.20 15.57 13.89
N ILE A 290 -9.25 14.64 13.85
CA ILE A 290 -9.50 13.20 14.01
C ILE A 290 -8.74 12.72 15.23
N TYR A 291 -9.50 12.41 16.29
CA TYR A 291 -8.98 11.93 17.54
C TYR A 291 -8.78 10.42 17.48
N ILE A 292 -7.60 9.93 17.82
CA ILE A 292 -7.25 8.49 17.81
C ILE A 292 -7.22 7.98 19.24
N GLY A 293 -8.18 7.12 19.57
CA GLY A 293 -8.37 6.59 20.92
C GLY A 293 -7.62 5.28 21.17
N TYR A 294 -7.52 4.44 20.14
CA TYR A 294 -6.97 3.10 20.27
C TYR A 294 -6.39 2.58 18.96
N ILE A 295 -5.27 1.85 19.04
CA ILE A 295 -4.69 1.07 17.94
C ILE A 295 -4.31 -0.30 18.50
N GLY A 296 -4.93 -1.37 18.00
CA GLY A 296 -4.64 -2.73 18.46
C GLY A 296 -5.76 -3.71 18.15
N LYS A 297 -5.81 -4.83 18.87
CA LYS A 297 -6.81 -5.89 18.63
C LYS A 297 -8.23 -5.37 18.83
N HIS A 298 -9.19 -5.99 18.15
CA HIS A 298 -10.60 -5.65 18.31
C HIS A 298 -11.01 -5.63 19.79
N LEU A 299 -11.60 -4.52 20.23
CA LEU A 299 -11.93 -4.30 21.64
C LEU A 299 -13.00 -5.29 22.11
N PRO A 300 -12.88 -5.80 23.36
CA PRO A 300 -13.76 -6.84 23.86
C PRO A 300 -15.23 -6.44 23.84
N LEU A 301 -16.08 -7.44 23.61
CA LEU A 301 -17.54 -7.28 23.56
C LEU A 301 -18.23 -7.76 24.85
N LYS A 302 -17.50 -8.38 25.78
CA LYS A 302 -18.00 -8.97 27.02
C LYS A 302 -17.14 -8.56 28.21
#